data_AF-A0A923LI52-F1
#
_entry.id   AF-A0A923LI52-F1
#
_cell.length_a   1.000
_cell.length_b   1.000
_cell.length_c   1.000
_cell.angle_alpha   90.00
_cell.angle_beta   90.00
_cell.angle_gamma   90.00
#
_symmetry.space_group_name_H-M   'P 1'
#
loop_
_entity.id
_entity.type
_entity.pdbx_description
1 polymer ?
#
loop_
_entity_poly.entity_id
_entity_poly.type
_entity_poly.pdbx_seq_one_letter_code
_entity_poly.pdbx_strand_id
1 'polypeptide(L)'
;MKKSKKKESIYVKSGIILLLSFGISSCIWFTDNGKTLKQNEKGEILLKRNDYGQGDKKTALHMQVEDIEQTMEIAVGEKEYSGEQLEEIFIQAEEDLETLILGENESLSEVRSDLNLITEIPEKSMEVSWELDNYEIMDIQGSLKEENLKDEGTLLGLKALLTYKEESRIYEFYAHVFPPKKTKEEKLDKQIHSLINMADKETKEEEYLTLPQEVEGKKIHWSYPLNFRAVEILFLGFLSAALFYFSEKQKRTKEEKKRKYQMKMDYPQIINRLILYMGAGMTIRTAWFKTVEEYKKKREKTGKRAAYEEMVHTMYEIQRGKTEKECYEDFGNRCGISSYKKFSVMLSQNLQKGSKGLAELLKSEAEDAFEERKNLARKAGEEAGTKLLIPMFIMLAIVMAIMVVPAFFSIQI
;
A
#
# COMPACT_ATOMS: atom_id res chain seq x y z
N MET A 1 7.20 32.50 -4.52
CA MET A 1 5.72 32.35 -4.66
C MET A 1 5.14 30.94 -4.45
N LYS A 2 5.90 29.88 -4.12
CA LYS A 2 5.32 28.53 -3.86
C LYS A 2 5.00 28.21 -2.39
N LYS A 3 5.49 29.00 -1.42
CA LYS A 3 5.23 28.78 0.02
C LYS A 3 3.95 29.45 0.56
N SER A 4 3.44 30.53 -0.06
CA SER A 4 2.18 31.16 0.41
C SER A 4 0.94 30.36 0.01
N LYS A 5 0.88 29.83 -1.22
CA LYS A 5 -0.22 28.96 -1.68
C LYS A 5 -0.40 27.68 -0.85
N LYS A 6 0.68 27.13 -0.26
CA LYS A 6 0.59 25.91 0.56
C LYS A 6 0.11 26.19 1.98
N LYS A 7 0.38 27.38 2.53
CA LYS A 7 -0.17 27.81 3.83
C LYS A 7 -1.66 28.14 3.72
N GLU A 8 -2.08 28.88 2.68
CA GLU A 8 -3.51 29.13 2.42
C GLU A 8 -4.31 27.83 2.26
N SER A 9 -3.75 26.82 1.57
CA SER A 9 -4.41 25.52 1.43
C SER A 9 -4.63 24.78 2.75
N ILE A 10 -3.81 25.00 3.78
CA ILE A 10 -3.98 24.32 5.07
C ILE A 10 -5.06 25.05 5.88
N TYR A 11 -5.01 26.39 5.99
CA TYR A 11 -6.03 27.14 6.72
C TYR A 11 -7.43 27.01 6.09
N VAL A 12 -7.53 26.96 4.76
CA VAL A 12 -8.79 26.71 4.06
C VAL A 12 -9.31 25.30 4.36
N LYS A 13 -8.44 24.28 4.36
CA LYS A 13 -8.83 22.90 4.71
C LYS A 13 -9.22 22.76 6.19
N SER A 14 -8.50 23.41 7.10
CA SER A 14 -8.83 23.45 8.53
C SER A 14 -10.16 24.18 8.78
N GLY A 15 -10.43 25.27 8.07
CA GLY A 15 -11.70 25.99 8.15
C GLY A 15 -12.89 25.17 7.64
N ILE A 16 -12.70 24.40 6.56
CA ILE A 16 -13.74 23.48 6.04
C ILE A 16 -14.02 22.36 7.03
N ILE A 17 -12.99 21.80 7.68
CA ILE A 17 -13.18 20.74 8.70
C ILE A 17 -13.92 21.29 9.92
N LEU A 18 -13.60 22.50 10.38
CA LEU A 18 -14.30 23.14 11.51
C LEU A 18 -15.75 23.47 11.18
N LEU A 19 -16.04 23.94 9.96
CA LEU A 19 -17.42 24.18 9.51
C LEU A 19 -18.20 22.87 9.36
N LEU A 20 -17.56 21.80 8.86
CA LEU A 20 -18.17 20.47 8.81
C LEU A 20 -18.43 19.92 10.21
N SER A 21 -17.48 20.05 11.15
CA SER A 21 -17.68 19.58 12.52
C SER A 21 -18.76 20.39 13.25
N PHE A 22 -18.82 21.71 13.03
CA PHE A 22 -19.87 22.55 13.60
C PHE A 22 -21.24 22.26 12.96
N GLY A 23 -21.27 22.00 11.65
CA GLY A 23 -22.47 21.57 10.94
C GLY A 23 -22.97 20.21 11.43
N ILE A 24 -22.09 19.21 11.57
CA ILE A 24 -22.43 17.88 12.09
C ILE A 24 -22.88 18.00 13.56
N SER A 25 -22.15 18.74 14.40
CA SER A 25 -22.52 18.95 15.80
C SER A 25 -23.85 19.70 15.95
N SER A 26 -24.11 20.70 15.11
CA SER A 26 -25.39 21.41 15.09
C SER A 26 -26.51 20.51 14.58
N CYS A 27 -26.26 19.70 13.55
CA CYS A 27 -27.24 18.74 13.03
C CYS A 27 -27.59 17.70 14.10
N ILE A 28 -26.58 17.11 14.78
CA ILE A 28 -26.75 16.18 15.90
C ILE A 28 -27.54 16.85 17.03
N TRP A 29 -27.16 18.07 17.42
CA TRP A 29 -27.85 18.84 18.47
C TRP A 29 -29.31 19.13 18.10
N PHE A 30 -29.60 19.50 16.85
CA PHE A 30 -30.98 19.69 16.38
C PHE A 30 -31.76 18.37 16.30
N THR A 31 -31.14 17.25 15.91
CA THR A 31 -31.80 15.93 15.90
C THR A 31 -32.05 15.37 17.30
N ASP A 32 -31.18 15.65 18.27
CA ASP A 32 -31.34 15.15 19.64
C ASP A 32 -32.27 16.04 20.47
N ASN A 33 -32.21 17.37 20.31
CA ASN A 33 -33.09 18.30 21.02
C ASN A 33 -34.43 18.55 20.29
N GLY A 34 -34.58 18.11 19.03
CA GLY A 34 -35.82 18.20 18.26
C GLY A 34 -36.79 17.04 18.49
N LYS A 35 -36.42 16.04 19.29
CA LYS A 35 -37.28 14.88 19.61
C LYS A 35 -38.37 15.29 20.60
N THR A 36 -39.53 15.67 20.10
CA THR A 36 -40.74 15.81 20.91
C THR A 36 -41.34 14.45 21.21
N LEU A 37 -41.80 14.22 22.44
CA LEU A 37 -42.55 13.01 22.78
C LEU A 37 -43.85 12.98 21.96
N LYS A 38 -44.12 11.87 21.28
CA LYS A 38 -45.36 11.71 20.49
C LYS A 38 -46.55 11.61 21.45
N GLN A 39 -47.66 12.25 21.10
CA GLN A 39 -48.92 12.13 21.85
C GLN A 39 -49.99 11.45 20.98
N ASN A 40 -50.84 10.63 21.60
CA ASN A 40 -52.04 10.12 20.92
C ASN A 40 -53.16 11.17 20.89
N GLU A 41 -54.28 10.87 20.22
CA GLU A 41 -55.44 11.77 20.11
C GLU A 41 -56.08 12.14 21.46
N LYS A 42 -55.75 11.42 22.53
CA LYS A 42 -56.20 11.67 23.92
C LYS A 42 -55.20 12.48 24.74
N GLY A 43 -54.05 12.86 24.16
CA GLY A 43 -53.00 13.64 24.83
C GLY A 43 -51.99 12.82 25.66
N GLU A 44 -52.03 11.49 25.59
CA GLU A 44 -51.13 10.62 26.35
C GLU A 44 -49.75 10.50 25.66
N ILE A 45 -48.67 10.52 26.45
CA ILE A 45 -47.28 10.45 25.98
C ILE A 45 -46.93 9.01 25.55
N LEU A 46 -46.48 8.85 24.30
CA LEU A 46 -46.13 7.55 23.70
C LEU A 46 -44.60 7.37 23.63
N LEU A 47 -44.11 6.26 24.17
CA LEU A 47 -42.72 5.82 24.00
C LEU A 47 -42.66 4.66 23.00
N LYS A 48 -41.77 4.77 22.00
CA LYS A 48 -41.56 3.71 21.00
C LYS A 48 -40.76 2.57 21.64
N ARG A 49 -41.36 1.38 21.70
CA ARG A 49 -40.72 0.10 22.05
C ARG A 49 -39.73 -0.33 20.95
N ASN A 50 -38.73 -1.13 21.32
CA ASN A 50 -37.90 -1.83 20.35
C ASN A 50 -38.72 -2.83 19.53
N ASP A 51 -38.27 -3.14 18.31
CA ASP A 51 -38.85 -4.20 17.49
C ASP A 51 -38.38 -5.58 18.02
N TYR A 52 -38.96 -6.67 17.54
CA TYR A 52 -38.80 -8.03 18.10
C TYR A 52 -37.31 -8.46 18.16
N GLY A 53 -36.83 -8.95 19.31
CA GLY A 53 -35.48 -9.49 19.53
C GLY A 53 -34.37 -8.47 19.73
N GLN A 54 -34.71 -7.19 19.83
CA GLN A 54 -33.72 -6.13 20.06
C GLN A 54 -33.52 -5.83 21.56
N GLY A 55 -34.24 -6.55 22.43
CA GLY A 55 -34.15 -6.44 23.87
C GLY A 55 -34.74 -5.15 24.44
N ASP A 56 -34.74 -5.07 25.77
CA ASP A 56 -35.32 -3.95 26.50
C ASP A 56 -34.57 -2.63 26.26
N LYS A 57 -35.33 -1.56 26.05
CA LYS A 57 -34.79 -0.22 25.85
C LYS A 57 -34.88 0.61 27.11
N LYS A 58 -33.76 1.08 27.63
CA LYS A 58 -33.72 2.09 28.70
C LYS A 58 -33.74 3.49 28.09
N THR A 59 -34.72 4.31 28.47
CA THR A 59 -34.86 5.70 28.01
C THR A 59 -34.95 6.63 29.22
N ALA A 60 -34.02 7.57 29.34
CA ALA A 60 -34.05 8.60 30.37
C ALA A 60 -35.01 9.73 29.99
N LEU A 61 -36.00 10.02 30.84
CA LEU A 61 -36.94 11.13 30.66
C LEU A 61 -36.88 12.06 31.87
N HIS A 62 -36.97 13.36 31.60
CA HIS A 62 -37.16 14.37 32.63
C HIS A 62 -38.65 14.44 33.00
N MET A 63 -38.93 14.29 34.28
CA MET A 63 -40.26 14.42 34.86
C MET A 63 -40.26 15.63 35.79
N GLN A 64 -41.30 16.45 35.69
CA GLN A 64 -41.59 17.51 36.63
C GLN A 64 -42.96 17.26 37.25
N VAL A 65 -43.00 17.12 38.57
CA VAL A 65 -44.25 17.05 39.34
C VAL A 65 -44.18 18.15 40.40
N GLU A 66 -45.03 19.17 40.24
CA GLU A 66 -44.99 20.40 41.04
C GLU A 66 -43.60 21.06 41.02
N ASP A 67 -42.96 21.22 42.19
CA ASP A 67 -41.63 21.82 42.35
C ASP A 67 -40.47 20.79 42.28
N ILE A 68 -40.77 19.51 42.02
CA ILE A 68 -39.76 18.44 41.95
C ILE A 68 -39.46 18.11 40.49
N GLU A 69 -38.25 18.49 40.06
CA GLU A 69 -37.67 18.08 38.77
C GLU A 69 -36.70 16.92 38.97
N GLN A 70 -36.95 15.79 38.31
CA GLN A 70 -36.09 14.61 38.38
C GLN A 70 -35.99 13.91 37.02
N THR A 71 -34.81 13.40 36.71
CA THR A 71 -34.60 12.49 35.56
C THR A 71 -34.82 11.06 36.01
N MET A 72 -35.68 10.32 35.31
CA MET A 72 -35.96 8.91 35.56
C MET A 72 -35.58 8.08 34.32
N GLU A 73 -34.88 6.96 34.53
CA GLU A 73 -34.72 5.95 33.50
C GLU A 73 -35.93 5.02 33.48
N ILE A 74 -36.66 5.02 32.36
CA ILE A 74 -37.78 4.12 32.12
C ILE A 74 -37.26 2.96 31.27
N ALA A 75 -37.40 1.73 31.78
CA ALA A 75 -37.19 0.52 31.02
C ALA A 75 -38.47 0.20 30.23
N VAL A 76 -38.37 0.25 28.91
CA VAL A 76 -39.44 -0.07 27.97
C VAL A 76 -39.13 -1.43 27.36
N GLY A 77 -39.92 -2.44 27.74
CA GLY A 77 -39.82 -3.77 27.14
C GLY A 77 -40.09 -3.75 25.63
N GLU A 78 -39.44 -4.64 24.91
CA GLU A 78 -39.63 -4.80 23.46
C GLU A 78 -41.07 -5.20 23.09
N LYS A 79 -41.37 -5.22 21.78
CA LYS A 79 -42.64 -5.76 21.29
C LYS A 79 -42.67 -7.27 21.50
N GLU A 80 -43.81 -7.76 21.94
CA GLU A 80 -44.11 -9.19 22.02
C GLU A 80 -45.23 -9.50 21.03
N TYR A 81 -45.19 -10.68 20.42
CA TYR A 81 -46.29 -11.16 19.61
C TYR A 81 -47.50 -11.45 20.50
N SER A 82 -48.70 -11.06 20.07
CA SER A 82 -49.93 -11.57 20.69
C SER A 82 -50.13 -13.04 20.29
N GLY A 83 -50.87 -13.83 21.10
CA GLY A 83 -51.09 -15.25 20.81
C GLY A 83 -51.72 -15.53 19.42
N GLU A 84 -52.55 -14.62 18.90
CA GLU A 84 -53.09 -14.75 17.53
C GLU A 84 -52.07 -14.41 16.43
N GLN A 85 -51.14 -13.48 16.70
CA GLN A 85 -50.08 -13.10 15.76
C GLN A 85 -48.94 -14.13 15.71
N LEU A 86 -48.72 -14.83 16.82
CA LEU A 86 -47.65 -15.80 16.97
C LEU A 86 -47.83 -17.01 16.03
N GLU A 87 -49.07 -17.45 15.84
CA GLU A 87 -49.41 -18.51 14.88
C GLU A 87 -49.08 -18.11 13.44
N GLU A 88 -49.43 -16.89 13.03
CA GLU A 88 -49.08 -16.38 11.69
C GLU A 88 -47.57 -16.26 11.50
N ILE A 89 -46.85 -15.83 12.54
CA ILE A 89 -45.39 -15.69 12.49
C ILE A 89 -44.69 -17.05 12.43
N PHE A 90 -45.20 -18.07 13.13
CA PHE A 90 -44.69 -19.43 13.01
C PHE A 90 -44.87 -19.96 11.58
N ILE A 91 -46.03 -19.76 10.96
CA ILE A 91 -46.26 -20.18 9.57
C ILE A 91 -45.28 -19.46 8.63
N GLN A 92 -45.10 -18.14 8.77
CA GLN A 92 -44.13 -17.41 7.97
C GLN A 92 -42.68 -17.85 8.24
N ALA A 93 -42.36 -18.20 9.49
CA ALA A 93 -41.05 -18.71 9.85
C ALA A 93 -40.76 -20.07 9.21
N GLU A 94 -41.77 -20.96 9.12
CA GLU A 94 -41.69 -22.24 8.41
C GLU A 94 -41.38 -22.03 6.92
N GLU A 95 -42.10 -21.11 6.26
CA GLU A 95 -41.89 -20.77 4.85
C GLU A 95 -40.50 -20.17 4.60
N ASP A 96 -40.07 -19.24 5.45
CA ASP A 96 -38.76 -18.59 5.31
C ASP A 96 -37.62 -19.58 5.59
N LEU A 97 -37.79 -20.51 6.53
CA LEU A 97 -36.76 -21.45 6.94
C LEU A 97 -36.27 -22.29 5.76
N GLU A 98 -37.17 -22.79 4.92
CA GLU A 98 -36.80 -23.58 3.75
C GLU A 98 -35.93 -22.81 2.76
N THR A 99 -36.06 -21.48 2.70
CA THR A 99 -35.26 -20.62 1.83
C THR A 99 -33.92 -20.23 2.46
N LEU A 100 -33.90 -20.00 3.77
CA LEU A 100 -32.72 -19.52 4.50
C LEU A 100 -31.62 -20.59 4.62
N ILE A 101 -31.99 -21.87 4.60
CA ILE A 101 -31.05 -22.98 4.78
C ILE A 101 -30.37 -23.45 3.49
N LEU A 102 -30.82 -22.99 2.31
CA LEU A 102 -30.37 -23.51 1.02
C LEU A 102 -28.86 -23.32 0.76
N GLY A 103 -28.25 -22.30 1.34
CA GLY A 103 -26.83 -22.01 1.13
C GLY A 103 -26.51 -21.76 -0.35
N GLU A 104 -25.68 -22.61 -0.95
CA GLU A 104 -25.34 -22.57 -2.39
C GLU A 104 -26.31 -23.37 -3.29
N ASN A 105 -27.28 -24.07 -2.70
CA ASN A 105 -28.22 -24.92 -3.44
C ASN A 105 -29.41 -24.11 -3.99
N GLU A 106 -29.96 -24.52 -5.13
CA GLU A 106 -31.12 -23.85 -5.74
C GLU A 106 -32.44 -24.20 -5.04
N SER A 107 -32.57 -25.42 -4.50
CA SER A 107 -33.79 -25.88 -3.84
C SER A 107 -33.53 -27.10 -2.95
N LEU A 108 -34.45 -27.37 -2.02
CA LEU A 108 -34.44 -28.59 -1.20
C LEU A 108 -34.72 -29.86 -2.01
N SER A 109 -35.20 -29.73 -3.26
CA SER A 109 -35.42 -30.87 -4.16
C SER A 109 -34.14 -31.36 -4.86
N GLU A 110 -33.07 -30.57 -4.86
CA GLU A 110 -31.76 -30.97 -5.39
C GLU A 110 -30.64 -30.30 -4.58
N VAL A 111 -30.29 -30.92 -3.44
CA VAL A 111 -29.19 -30.48 -2.57
C VAL A 111 -27.92 -31.23 -2.94
N ARG A 112 -26.85 -30.52 -3.31
CA ARG A 112 -25.55 -31.08 -3.73
C ARG A 112 -24.36 -30.54 -2.96
N SER A 113 -24.56 -29.44 -2.24
CA SER A 113 -23.59 -28.81 -1.34
C SER A 113 -24.19 -28.70 0.05
N ASP A 114 -23.33 -28.43 1.04
CA ASP A 114 -23.70 -28.30 2.44
C ASP A 114 -24.89 -27.33 2.64
N LEU A 115 -25.77 -27.68 3.59
CA LEU A 115 -26.90 -26.84 4.00
C LEU A 115 -26.47 -25.90 5.13
N ASN A 116 -27.08 -24.72 5.19
CA ASN A 116 -26.81 -23.76 6.26
C ASN A 116 -27.85 -23.88 7.37
N LEU A 117 -27.62 -24.76 8.35
CA LEU A 117 -28.54 -24.96 9.48
C LEU A 117 -28.44 -23.81 10.48
N ILE A 118 -29.23 -22.74 10.25
CA ILE A 118 -29.29 -21.56 11.11
C ILE A 118 -29.80 -21.90 12.52
N THR A 119 -29.28 -21.23 13.55
CA THR A 119 -29.73 -21.40 14.94
C THR A 119 -30.73 -20.33 15.38
N GLU A 120 -30.91 -19.27 14.59
CA GLU A 120 -31.85 -18.18 14.85
C GLU A 120 -32.37 -17.62 13.53
N ILE A 121 -33.69 -17.35 13.45
CA ILE A 121 -34.30 -16.71 12.28
C ILE A 121 -34.11 -15.19 12.37
N PRO A 122 -33.44 -14.57 11.38
CA PRO A 122 -33.26 -13.12 11.35
C PRO A 122 -34.59 -12.37 11.47
N GLU A 123 -34.60 -11.27 12.23
CA GLU A 123 -35.76 -10.38 12.42
C GLU A 123 -36.96 -10.94 13.20
N LYS A 124 -37.03 -12.26 13.42
CA LYS A 124 -38.15 -12.92 14.13
C LYS A 124 -37.82 -13.40 15.54
N SER A 125 -36.53 -13.44 15.91
CA SER A 125 -36.06 -13.79 17.27
C SER A 125 -36.51 -15.17 17.73
N MET A 126 -36.62 -16.09 16.76
CA MET A 126 -36.99 -17.47 16.99
C MET A 126 -35.72 -18.31 16.97
N GLU A 127 -35.50 -19.05 18.05
CA GLU A 127 -34.42 -20.03 18.12
C GLU A 127 -34.81 -21.26 17.31
N VAL A 128 -33.86 -21.80 16.56
CA VAL A 128 -34.04 -22.99 15.73
C VAL A 128 -33.07 -24.06 16.20
N SER A 129 -33.61 -25.23 16.50
CA SER A 129 -32.81 -26.43 16.76
C SER A 129 -33.19 -27.55 15.81
N TRP A 130 -32.21 -28.36 15.43
CA TRP A 130 -32.34 -29.30 14.33
C TRP A 130 -32.23 -30.75 14.81
N GLU A 131 -33.12 -31.58 14.29
CA GLU A 131 -33.05 -33.03 14.41
C GLU A 131 -33.10 -33.64 12.99
N LEU A 132 -32.13 -34.50 12.69
CA LEU A 132 -32.02 -35.19 11.40
C LEU A 132 -32.48 -36.64 11.56
N ASP A 133 -33.16 -37.17 10.55
CA ASP A 133 -33.51 -38.59 10.50
C ASP A 133 -32.31 -39.50 10.18
N ASN A 134 -31.29 -38.99 9.47
CA ASN A 134 -30.11 -39.74 9.09
C ASN A 134 -28.78 -38.94 9.17
N TYR A 135 -28.10 -39.07 10.32
CA TYR A 135 -26.79 -38.47 10.57
C TYR A 135 -25.61 -39.10 9.79
N GLU A 136 -25.82 -40.22 9.10
CA GLU A 136 -24.80 -40.84 8.24
C GLU A 136 -24.65 -40.09 6.91
N ILE A 137 -25.66 -39.32 6.52
CA ILE A 137 -25.70 -38.56 5.26
C ILE A 137 -25.27 -37.10 5.48
N MET A 138 -25.72 -36.48 6.57
CA MET A 138 -25.42 -35.09 6.91
C MET A 138 -25.27 -34.93 8.42
N ASP A 139 -24.38 -34.05 8.87
CA ASP A 139 -24.25 -33.73 10.29
C ASP A 139 -25.14 -32.55 10.73
N ILE A 140 -25.20 -32.30 12.05
CA ILE A 140 -25.97 -31.20 12.66
C ILE A 140 -25.46 -29.80 12.28
N GLN A 141 -24.32 -29.69 11.58
CA GLN A 141 -23.79 -28.44 11.06
C GLN A 141 -24.20 -28.22 9.59
N GLY A 142 -24.86 -29.21 8.98
CA GLY A 142 -25.29 -29.18 7.59
C GLY A 142 -24.26 -29.70 6.58
N SER A 143 -23.17 -30.33 7.05
CA SER A 143 -22.11 -30.86 6.19
C SER A 143 -22.47 -32.23 5.62
N LEU A 144 -22.36 -32.39 4.31
CA LEU A 144 -22.70 -33.64 3.60
C LEU A 144 -21.54 -34.65 3.64
N LYS A 145 -21.86 -35.91 3.93
CA LYS A 145 -20.89 -37.03 3.92
C LYS A 145 -20.91 -37.72 2.57
N GLU A 146 -20.02 -37.27 1.66
CA GLU A 146 -19.95 -37.77 0.27
C GLU A 146 -19.87 -39.30 0.14
N GLU A 147 -19.27 -39.99 1.11
CA GLU A 147 -19.07 -41.45 1.08
C GLU A 147 -20.39 -42.25 1.14
N ASN A 148 -21.45 -41.66 1.70
CA ASN A 148 -22.73 -42.31 1.95
C ASN A 148 -23.85 -41.84 1.01
N LEU A 149 -23.53 -40.95 0.05
CA LEU A 149 -24.48 -40.43 -0.93
C LEU A 149 -24.63 -41.39 -2.12
N LYS A 150 -25.88 -41.64 -2.53
CA LYS A 150 -26.21 -42.47 -3.70
C LYS A 150 -26.51 -41.59 -4.92
N ASP A 151 -26.11 -42.04 -6.11
CA ASP A 151 -26.35 -41.32 -7.37
C ASP A 151 -27.85 -41.12 -7.68
N GLU A 152 -28.72 -42.00 -7.16
CA GLU A 152 -30.18 -41.91 -7.29
C GLU A 152 -30.82 -40.81 -6.43
N GLY A 153 -30.03 -40.20 -5.53
CA GLY A 153 -30.49 -39.25 -4.51
C GLY A 153 -31.01 -39.97 -3.26
N THR A 154 -30.80 -39.36 -2.09
CA THR A 154 -31.34 -39.85 -0.82
C THR A 154 -32.23 -38.79 -0.20
N LEU A 155 -33.45 -39.17 0.18
CA LEU A 155 -34.37 -38.29 0.89
C LEU A 155 -33.95 -38.21 2.36
N LEU A 156 -33.73 -36.99 2.86
CA LEU A 156 -33.31 -36.68 4.22
C LEU A 156 -34.41 -35.85 4.90
N GLY A 157 -34.95 -36.35 6.00
CA GLY A 157 -35.91 -35.65 6.84
C GLY A 157 -35.22 -34.67 7.80
N LEU A 158 -35.66 -33.41 7.74
CA LEU A 158 -35.20 -32.30 8.57
C LEU A 158 -36.35 -31.90 9.49
N LYS A 159 -36.11 -31.97 10.80
CA LYS A 159 -37.02 -31.45 11.82
C LYS A 159 -36.42 -30.20 12.46
N ALA A 160 -37.08 -29.07 12.28
CA ALA A 160 -36.73 -27.81 12.92
C ALA A 160 -37.68 -27.56 14.09
N LEU A 161 -37.13 -27.50 15.29
CA LEU A 161 -37.85 -27.06 16.49
C LEU A 161 -37.66 -25.55 16.62
N LEU A 162 -38.68 -24.80 16.22
CA LEU A 162 -38.80 -23.35 16.33
C LEU A 162 -39.27 -23.00 17.74
N THR A 163 -38.49 -22.24 18.49
CA THR A 163 -38.80 -21.85 19.87
C THR A 163 -38.88 -20.33 19.99
N TYR A 164 -39.99 -19.85 20.53
CA TYR A 164 -40.16 -18.45 20.94
C TYR A 164 -40.67 -18.41 22.37
N LYS A 165 -39.80 -17.99 23.30
CA LYS A 165 -40.06 -17.98 24.75
C LYS A 165 -40.47 -19.36 25.29
N GLU A 166 -41.73 -19.53 25.69
CA GLU A 166 -42.26 -20.78 26.26
C GLU A 166 -43.00 -21.64 25.22
N GLU A 167 -43.21 -21.11 24.01
CA GLU A 167 -43.92 -21.79 22.94
C GLU A 167 -42.91 -22.37 21.94
N SER A 168 -43.16 -23.61 21.52
CA SER A 168 -42.31 -24.31 20.57
C SER A 168 -43.14 -25.05 19.54
N ARG A 169 -42.62 -25.12 18.31
CA ARG A 169 -43.29 -25.74 17.17
C ARG A 169 -42.29 -26.55 16.37
N ILE A 170 -42.67 -27.77 16.01
CA ILE A 170 -41.84 -28.64 15.18
C ILE A 170 -42.32 -28.52 13.74
N TYR A 171 -41.42 -28.16 12.85
CA TYR A 171 -41.61 -28.17 11.42
C TYR A 171 -40.77 -29.28 10.78
N GLU A 172 -41.43 -30.23 10.13
CA GLU A 172 -40.79 -31.38 9.47
C GLU A 172 -40.94 -31.27 7.96
N PHE A 173 -39.81 -31.30 7.25
CA PHE A 173 -39.75 -31.25 5.79
C PHE A 173 -38.61 -32.13 5.28
N TYR A 174 -38.54 -32.33 3.97
CA TYR A 174 -37.58 -33.25 3.36
C TYR A 174 -36.68 -32.52 2.36
N ALA A 175 -35.39 -32.85 2.40
CA ALA A 175 -34.42 -32.46 1.39
C ALA A 175 -33.96 -33.69 0.60
N HIS A 176 -33.84 -33.55 -0.73
CA HIS A 176 -33.35 -34.60 -1.60
C HIS A 176 -31.88 -34.34 -1.92
N VAL A 177 -31.01 -35.13 -1.29
CA VAL A 177 -29.55 -34.93 -1.30
C VAL A 177 -28.89 -35.82 -2.35
N PHE A 178 -28.05 -35.23 -3.18
CA PHE A 178 -27.30 -35.90 -4.24
C PHE A 178 -25.80 -35.70 -4.05
N PRO A 179 -24.96 -36.63 -4.56
CA PRO A 179 -23.53 -36.40 -4.62
C PRO A 179 -23.19 -35.16 -5.47
N PRO A 180 -22.07 -34.49 -5.18
CA PRO A 180 -21.62 -33.34 -5.96
C PRO A 180 -21.41 -33.75 -7.42
N LYS A 181 -21.78 -32.85 -8.36
CA LYS A 181 -21.56 -33.05 -9.80
C LYS A 181 -20.06 -33.00 -10.08
N LYS A 182 -19.37 -34.14 -9.95
CA LYS A 182 -17.96 -34.28 -10.31
C LYS A 182 -17.78 -33.88 -11.77
N THR A 183 -16.79 -33.06 -12.04
CA THR A 183 -16.48 -32.68 -13.42
C THR A 183 -16.05 -33.91 -14.21
N LYS A 184 -16.22 -33.89 -15.54
CA LYS A 184 -15.73 -34.98 -16.42
C LYS A 184 -14.24 -35.25 -16.20
N GLU A 185 -13.48 -34.23 -15.80
CA GLU A 185 -12.06 -34.28 -15.50
C GLU A 185 -11.78 -35.04 -14.19
N GLU A 186 -12.49 -34.75 -13.10
CA GLU A 186 -12.32 -35.45 -11.82
C GLU A 186 -12.71 -36.93 -11.87
N LYS A 187 -13.76 -37.26 -12.65
CA LYS A 187 -14.16 -38.66 -12.85
C LYS A 187 -13.09 -39.42 -13.63
N LEU A 188 -12.55 -38.80 -14.68
CA LEU A 188 -11.47 -39.36 -15.48
C LEU A 188 -10.20 -39.54 -14.64
N ASP A 189 -9.86 -38.56 -13.81
CA ASP A 189 -8.70 -38.60 -12.91
C ASP A 189 -8.79 -39.74 -11.90
N LYS A 190 -9.94 -39.90 -11.21
CA LYS A 190 -10.17 -41.04 -10.30
C LYS A 190 -10.06 -42.39 -11.00
N GLN A 191 -10.58 -42.52 -12.22
CA GLN A 191 -10.46 -43.74 -13.01
C GLN A 191 -9.02 -44.04 -13.40
N ILE A 192 -8.28 -43.05 -13.92
CA ILE A 192 -6.86 -43.18 -14.26
C ILE A 192 -6.06 -43.59 -13.03
N HIS A 193 -6.29 -42.95 -11.88
CA HIS A 193 -5.66 -43.31 -10.62
C HIS A 193 -5.96 -44.76 -10.20
N SER A 194 -7.20 -45.21 -10.35
CA SER A 194 -7.56 -46.59 -10.05
C SER A 194 -6.82 -47.60 -10.94
N LEU A 195 -6.67 -47.30 -12.24
CA LEU A 195 -5.92 -48.14 -13.19
C LEU A 195 -4.42 -48.14 -12.90
N ILE A 196 -3.84 -46.99 -12.55
CA ILE A 196 -2.44 -46.89 -12.13
C ILE A 196 -2.20 -47.73 -10.88
N ASN A 197 -3.11 -47.67 -9.89
CA ASN A 197 -2.98 -48.46 -8.66
C ASN A 197 -3.12 -49.97 -8.89
N MET A 198 -3.93 -50.40 -9.87
CA MET A 198 -4.01 -51.80 -10.28
C MET A 198 -2.69 -52.23 -10.94
N ALA A 199 -2.20 -51.44 -11.89
CA ALA A 199 -0.93 -51.72 -12.56
C ALA A 199 0.25 -51.77 -11.57
N ASP A 200 0.30 -50.87 -10.58
CA ASP A 200 1.32 -50.86 -9.54
C ASP A 200 1.29 -52.10 -8.65
N LYS A 201 0.10 -52.63 -8.35
CA LYS A 201 -0.04 -53.90 -7.62
C LYS A 201 0.44 -55.09 -8.44
N GLU A 202 0.19 -55.08 -9.75
CA GLU A 202 0.58 -56.16 -10.67
C GLU A 202 2.08 -56.16 -10.96
N THR A 203 2.68 -54.99 -11.20
CA THR A 203 4.12 -54.85 -11.53
C THR A 203 4.99 -54.56 -10.30
N LYS A 204 4.52 -54.86 -9.09
CA LYS A 204 5.22 -54.51 -7.84
C LYS A 204 6.60 -55.15 -7.70
N GLU A 205 6.80 -56.31 -8.31
CA GLU A 205 8.07 -57.06 -8.31
C GLU A 205 8.99 -56.67 -9.49
N GLU A 206 8.49 -55.83 -10.41
CA GLU A 206 9.24 -55.36 -11.58
C GLU A 206 9.97 -54.04 -11.29
N GLU A 207 11.03 -53.75 -12.05
CA GLU A 207 11.79 -52.48 -11.94
C GLU A 207 11.00 -51.26 -12.45
N TYR A 208 9.98 -51.47 -13.29
CA TYR A 208 9.24 -50.42 -13.98
C TYR A 208 7.73 -50.62 -13.83
N LEU A 209 7.00 -49.52 -13.61
CA LEU A 209 5.54 -49.47 -13.62
C LEU A 209 5.01 -49.33 -15.06
N THR A 210 4.08 -50.20 -15.46
CA THR A 210 3.40 -50.08 -16.76
C THR A 210 2.17 -49.16 -16.65
N LEU A 211 2.22 -48.00 -17.29
CA LEU A 211 1.09 -47.05 -17.26
C LEU A 211 -0.03 -47.46 -18.23
N PRO A 212 -1.31 -47.20 -17.89
CA PRO A 212 -2.43 -47.51 -18.78
C PRO A 212 -2.36 -46.68 -20.07
N GLN A 213 -2.67 -47.31 -21.20
CA GLN A 213 -2.64 -46.67 -22.52
C GLN A 213 -4.01 -46.14 -22.95
N GLU A 214 -5.09 -46.59 -22.31
CA GLU A 214 -6.46 -46.29 -22.70
C GLU A 214 -7.40 -46.20 -21.48
N VAL A 215 -8.31 -45.21 -21.49
CA VAL A 215 -9.43 -45.09 -20.53
C VAL A 215 -10.71 -44.83 -21.33
N GLU A 216 -11.76 -45.63 -21.10
CA GLU A 216 -13.07 -45.50 -21.76
C GLU A 216 -13.01 -45.37 -23.30
N GLY A 217 -12.15 -46.13 -23.99
CA GLY A 217 -12.02 -46.05 -25.45
C GLY A 217 -11.05 -44.97 -25.97
N LYS A 218 -10.45 -44.17 -25.09
CA LYS A 218 -9.58 -43.02 -25.44
C LYS A 218 -8.13 -43.28 -25.07
N LYS A 219 -7.22 -43.03 -26.02
CA LYS A 219 -5.76 -43.19 -25.82
C LYS A 219 -5.18 -42.10 -24.91
N ILE A 220 -4.37 -42.50 -23.94
CA ILE A 220 -3.65 -41.61 -23.04
C ILE A 220 -2.24 -41.33 -23.61
N HIS A 221 -1.83 -40.07 -23.60
CA HIS A 221 -0.46 -39.68 -23.94
C HIS A 221 0.27 -39.20 -22.68
N TRP A 222 1.31 -39.94 -22.30
CA TRP A 222 2.13 -39.62 -21.14
C TRP A 222 3.35 -38.80 -21.55
N SER A 223 3.56 -37.65 -20.91
CA SER A 223 4.73 -36.81 -21.11
C SER A 223 5.15 -36.18 -19.80
N TYR A 224 6.46 -36.05 -19.57
CA TYR A 224 6.95 -35.27 -18.45
C TYR A 224 6.57 -33.79 -18.61
N PRO A 225 6.17 -33.11 -17.52
CA PRO A 225 5.92 -31.68 -17.58
C PRO A 225 7.21 -30.94 -17.94
N LEU A 226 7.07 -29.81 -18.63
CA LEU A 226 8.19 -28.92 -18.93
C LEU A 226 8.82 -28.42 -17.62
N ASN A 227 10.13 -28.62 -17.47
CA ASN A 227 10.88 -28.11 -16.33
C ASN A 227 11.45 -26.72 -16.67
N PHE A 228 10.93 -25.68 -16.01
CA PHE A 228 11.29 -24.29 -16.27
C PHE A 228 12.57 -23.81 -15.55
N ARG A 229 13.26 -24.68 -14.81
CA ARG A 229 14.47 -24.31 -14.04
C ARG A 229 15.56 -23.65 -14.90
N ALA A 230 15.72 -24.07 -16.15
CA ALA A 230 16.68 -23.46 -17.08
C ALA A 230 16.29 -22.02 -17.47
N VAL A 231 14.99 -21.74 -17.60
CA VAL A 231 14.45 -20.41 -17.90
C VAL A 231 14.63 -19.48 -16.69
N GLU A 232 14.42 -19.98 -15.48
CA GLU A 232 14.67 -19.24 -14.24
C GLU A 232 16.13 -18.81 -14.11
N ILE A 233 17.07 -19.72 -14.40
CA ILE A 233 18.52 -19.42 -14.36
C ILE A 233 18.88 -18.35 -15.42
N LEU A 234 18.33 -18.45 -16.64
CA LEU A 234 18.54 -17.44 -17.68
C LEU A 234 18.03 -16.07 -17.27
N PHE A 235 16.84 -16.01 -16.68
CA PHE A 235 16.26 -14.76 -16.16
C PHE A 235 17.13 -14.15 -15.05
N LEU A 236 17.63 -14.98 -14.13
CA LEU A 236 18.52 -14.54 -13.06
C LEU A 236 19.85 -13.97 -13.61
N GLY A 237 20.38 -14.59 -14.66
CA GLY A 237 21.56 -14.10 -15.38
C GLY A 237 21.34 -12.74 -16.02
N PHE A 238 20.21 -12.56 -16.72
CA PHE A 238 19.83 -11.27 -17.32
C PHE A 238 19.65 -10.17 -16.26
N LEU A 239 18.95 -10.49 -15.16
CA LEU A 239 18.74 -9.55 -14.06
C LEU A 239 20.08 -9.11 -13.44
N SER A 240 20.99 -10.05 -13.22
CA SER A 240 22.32 -9.77 -12.66
C SER A 240 23.14 -8.86 -13.58
N ALA A 241 23.15 -9.11 -14.89
CA ALA A 241 23.83 -8.27 -15.87
C ALA A 241 23.25 -6.84 -15.91
N ALA A 242 21.93 -6.70 -15.86
CA ALA A 242 21.26 -5.41 -15.81
C ALA A 242 21.64 -4.63 -14.54
N LEU A 243 21.60 -5.28 -13.37
CA LEU A 243 22.00 -4.65 -12.09
C LEU A 243 23.46 -4.20 -12.10
N PHE A 244 24.37 -5.01 -12.66
CA PHE A 244 25.77 -4.64 -12.79
C PHE A 244 25.95 -3.40 -13.67
N TYR A 245 25.29 -3.36 -14.84
CA TYR A 245 25.31 -2.20 -15.73
C TYR A 245 24.77 -0.92 -15.05
N PHE A 246 23.63 -1.01 -14.36
CA PHE A 246 23.05 0.13 -13.65
C PHE A 246 23.94 0.62 -12.50
N SER A 247 24.54 -0.29 -11.74
CA SER A 247 25.46 0.04 -10.65
C SER A 247 26.69 0.81 -11.17
N GLU A 248 27.30 0.33 -12.25
CA GLU A 248 28.46 1.01 -12.84
C GLU A 248 28.09 2.38 -13.41
N LYS A 249 26.96 2.48 -14.11
CA LYS A 249 26.44 3.76 -14.62
C LYS A 249 26.16 4.74 -13.49
N GLN A 250 25.59 4.27 -12.38
CA GLN A 250 25.32 5.10 -11.20
C GLN A 250 26.62 5.56 -10.53
N LYS A 251 27.63 4.67 -10.42
CA LYS A 251 28.95 5.01 -9.87
C LYS A 251 29.65 6.09 -10.69
N ARG A 252 29.72 5.93 -12.01
CA ARG A 252 30.30 6.93 -12.92
C ARG A 252 29.58 8.27 -12.80
N THR A 253 28.24 8.26 -12.84
CA THR A 253 27.43 9.48 -12.69
C THR A 253 27.66 10.18 -11.34
N LYS A 254 27.83 9.40 -10.25
CA LYS A 254 28.09 9.93 -8.91
C LYS A 254 29.48 10.54 -8.80
N GLU A 255 30.49 9.91 -9.38
CA GLU A 255 31.86 10.42 -9.45
C GLU A 255 31.95 11.70 -10.28
N GLU A 256 31.29 11.75 -11.43
CA GLU A 256 31.21 12.96 -12.26
C GLU A 256 30.52 14.12 -11.52
N LYS A 257 29.40 13.84 -10.83
CA LYS A 257 28.72 14.84 -10.00
C LYS A 257 29.62 15.36 -8.89
N LYS A 258 30.36 14.47 -8.20
CA LYS A 258 31.33 14.85 -7.17
C LYS A 258 32.46 15.70 -7.76
N ARG A 259 33.03 15.32 -8.91
CA ARG A 259 34.07 16.09 -9.63
C ARG A 259 33.55 17.48 -9.96
N LYS A 260 32.38 17.59 -10.59
CA LYS A 260 31.79 18.87 -10.98
C LYS A 260 31.50 19.76 -9.77
N TYR A 261 30.99 19.18 -8.69
CA TYR A 261 30.73 19.90 -7.44
C TYR A 261 32.03 20.45 -6.82
N GLN A 262 33.08 19.63 -6.73
CA GLN A 262 34.40 20.07 -6.24
C GLN A 262 34.95 21.24 -7.06
N MET A 263 34.92 21.13 -8.40
CA MET A 263 35.39 22.19 -9.29
C MET A 263 34.58 23.49 -9.12
N LYS A 264 33.25 23.42 -8.95
CA LYS A 264 32.42 24.60 -8.68
C LYS A 264 32.80 25.28 -7.35
N MET A 265 33.11 24.50 -6.31
CA MET A 265 33.52 25.05 -5.02
C MET A 265 34.91 25.71 -5.06
N ASP A 266 35.82 25.15 -5.87
CA ASP A 266 37.19 25.66 -6.01
C ASP A 266 37.26 26.90 -6.94
N TYR A 267 36.30 27.07 -7.86
CA TYR A 267 36.32 28.12 -8.89
C TYR A 267 36.49 29.55 -8.33
N PRO A 268 35.70 30.03 -7.34
CA PRO A 268 35.88 31.38 -6.81
C PRO A 268 37.27 31.61 -6.21
N GLN A 269 37.87 30.57 -5.59
CA GLN A 269 39.21 30.69 -5.02
C GLN A 269 40.28 30.84 -6.09
N ILE A 270 40.14 30.12 -7.22
CA ILE A 270 41.05 30.21 -8.36
C ILE A 270 40.98 31.61 -8.96
N ILE A 271 39.78 32.11 -9.25
CA ILE A 271 39.61 33.44 -9.85
C ILE A 271 40.14 34.54 -8.93
N ASN A 272 39.82 34.49 -7.64
CA ASN A 272 40.31 35.48 -6.66
C ASN A 272 41.84 35.50 -6.58
N ARG A 273 42.51 34.34 -6.61
CA ARG A 273 43.98 34.27 -6.64
C ARG A 273 44.56 34.94 -7.88
N LEU A 274 43.97 34.70 -9.04
CA LEU A 274 44.41 35.31 -10.29
C LEU A 274 44.22 36.82 -10.28
N ILE A 275 43.06 37.31 -9.80
CA ILE A 275 42.81 38.75 -9.62
C ILE A 275 43.85 39.37 -8.69
N LEU A 276 44.15 38.72 -7.55
CA LEU A 276 45.15 39.22 -6.60
C LEU A 276 46.54 39.34 -7.23
N TYR A 277 46.99 38.33 -7.98
CA TYR A 277 48.30 38.39 -8.65
C TYR A 277 48.34 39.41 -9.79
N MET A 278 47.26 39.52 -10.57
CA MET A 278 47.17 40.54 -11.62
C MET A 278 47.11 41.95 -11.04
N GLY A 279 46.42 42.15 -9.91
CA GLY A 279 46.40 43.41 -9.17
C GLY A 279 47.79 43.80 -8.62
N ALA A 280 48.64 42.81 -8.35
CA ALA A 280 50.05 43.01 -8.01
C ALA A 280 50.97 43.23 -9.24
N GLY A 281 50.40 43.38 -10.44
CA GLY A 281 51.13 43.66 -11.68
C GLY A 281 51.62 42.42 -12.44
N MET A 282 51.22 41.20 -12.06
CA MET A 282 51.59 40.00 -12.82
C MET A 282 50.75 39.86 -14.10
N THR A 283 51.35 39.29 -15.16
CA THR A 283 50.60 38.87 -16.34
C THR A 283 49.74 37.65 -16.01
N ILE A 284 48.70 37.41 -16.82
CA ILE A 284 47.79 36.27 -16.63
C ILE A 284 48.52 34.91 -16.67
N ARG A 285 49.52 34.78 -17.55
CA ARG A 285 50.37 33.59 -17.64
C ARG A 285 51.15 33.37 -16.34
N THR A 286 51.82 34.40 -15.84
CA THR A 286 52.62 34.31 -14.61
C THR A 286 51.73 34.05 -13.39
N ALA A 287 50.57 34.70 -13.30
CA ALA A 287 49.57 34.47 -12.24
C ALA A 287 49.03 33.03 -12.26
N TRP A 288 48.77 32.48 -13.45
CA TRP A 288 48.37 31.08 -13.63
C TRP A 288 49.44 30.11 -13.14
N PHE A 289 50.68 30.31 -13.59
CA PHE A 289 51.81 29.43 -13.25
C PHE A 289 52.07 29.44 -11.74
N LYS A 290 52.08 30.64 -11.13
CA LYS A 290 52.24 30.78 -9.69
C LYS A 290 51.13 30.07 -8.89
N THR A 291 49.87 30.19 -9.34
CA THR A 291 48.73 29.49 -8.72
C THR A 291 48.89 27.97 -8.78
N VAL A 292 49.34 27.45 -9.93
CA VAL A 292 49.58 26.02 -10.15
C VAL A 292 50.74 25.51 -9.31
N GLU A 293 51.85 26.26 -9.20
CA GLU A 293 53.00 25.90 -8.38
C GLU A 293 52.65 25.86 -6.89
N GLU A 294 51.90 26.84 -6.39
CA GLU A 294 51.42 26.84 -5.01
C GLU A 294 50.48 25.65 -4.72
N TYR A 295 49.65 25.27 -5.70
CA TYR A 295 48.84 24.06 -5.60
C TYR A 295 49.70 22.80 -5.53
N LYS A 296 50.70 22.64 -6.42
CA LYS A 296 51.60 21.47 -6.42
C LYS A 296 52.29 21.28 -5.07
N LYS A 297 52.76 22.38 -4.45
CA LYS A 297 53.36 22.34 -3.09
C LYS A 297 52.40 21.88 -1.99
N LYS A 298 51.10 22.17 -2.14
CA LYS A 298 50.05 21.81 -1.17
C LYS A 298 49.32 20.50 -1.51
N ARG A 299 49.57 19.92 -2.68
CA ARG A 299 48.85 18.75 -3.23
C ARG A 299 48.95 17.52 -2.33
N GLU A 300 50.12 17.27 -1.75
CA GLU A 300 50.33 16.13 -0.84
C GLU A 300 49.48 16.24 0.43
N LYS A 301 49.23 17.46 0.92
CA LYS A 301 48.44 17.72 2.14
C LYS A 301 46.94 17.86 1.87
N THR A 302 46.55 18.41 0.71
CA THR A 302 45.16 18.78 0.40
C THR A 302 44.45 17.79 -0.52
N GLY A 303 45.17 16.79 -1.02
CA GLY A 303 44.69 15.82 -1.99
C GLY A 303 44.55 16.40 -3.40
N LYS A 304 44.27 15.53 -4.38
CA LYS A 304 44.06 15.94 -5.77
C LYS A 304 42.74 16.71 -5.91
N ARG A 305 42.79 17.89 -6.50
CA ARG A 305 41.64 18.77 -6.79
C ARG A 305 41.46 18.89 -8.28
N ALA A 306 40.30 18.45 -8.79
CA ALA A 306 40.10 18.30 -10.24
C ALA A 306 40.36 19.58 -11.05
N ALA A 307 39.91 20.75 -10.57
CA ALA A 307 40.11 22.02 -11.29
C ALA A 307 41.59 22.40 -11.40
N TYR A 308 42.34 22.24 -10.31
CA TYR A 308 43.78 22.54 -10.28
C TYR A 308 44.59 21.52 -11.08
N GLU A 309 44.19 20.25 -11.15
CA GLU A 309 44.83 19.25 -12.02
C GLU A 309 44.67 19.61 -13.50
N GLU A 310 43.50 20.10 -13.92
CA GLU A 310 43.31 20.62 -15.29
C GLU A 310 44.19 21.86 -15.54
N MET A 311 44.36 22.74 -14.55
CA MET A 311 45.27 23.90 -14.67
C MET A 311 46.73 23.48 -14.78
N VAL A 312 47.15 22.41 -14.08
CA VAL A 312 48.47 21.81 -14.19
C VAL A 312 48.68 21.26 -15.61
N HIS A 313 47.68 20.56 -16.17
CA HIS A 313 47.74 20.05 -17.53
C HIS A 313 47.93 21.19 -18.54
N THR A 314 47.13 22.26 -18.44
CA THR A 314 47.27 23.45 -19.29
C THR A 314 48.64 24.10 -19.18
N MET A 315 49.20 24.19 -17.97
CA MET A 315 50.55 24.73 -17.78
C MET A 315 51.60 23.90 -18.53
N TYR A 316 51.51 22.57 -18.49
CA TYR A 316 52.41 21.69 -19.23
C TYR A 316 52.24 21.80 -20.75
N GLU A 317 51.01 21.98 -21.25
CA GLU A 317 50.77 22.21 -22.69
C GLU A 317 51.44 23.52 -23.16
N ILE A 318 51.32 24.59 -22.39
CA ILE A 318 51.96 25.88 -22.67
C ILE A 318 53.48 25.75 -22.64
N GLN A 319 54.04 25.04 -21.66
CA GLN A 319 55.49 24.80 -21.56
C GLN A 319 56.04 23.95 -22.72
N ARG A 320 55.22 23.08 -23.30
CA ARG A 320 55.56 22.25 -24.47
C ARG A 320 55.42 22.99 -25.81
N GLY A 321 55.08 24.28 -25.79
CA GLY A 321 55.05 25.11 -26.98
C GLY A 321 53.71 25.16 -27.72
N LYS A 322 52.63 24.60 -27.15
CA LYS A 322 51.26 24.81 -27.68
C LYS A 322 50.83 26.24 -27.41
N THR A 323 50.05 26.83 -28.33
CA THR A 323 49.67 28.25 -28.21
C THR A 323 48.83 28.49 -26.95
N GLU A 324 49.10 29.58 -26.22
CA GLU A 324 48.40 29.89 -24.96
C GLU A 324 46.88 30.01 -25.15
N LYS A 325 46.47 30.56 -26.29
CA LYS A 325 45.06 30.71 -26.65
C LYS A 325 44.34 29.35 -26.71
N GLU A 326 44.89 28.40 -27.46
CA GLU A 326 44.32 27.05 -27.59
C GLU A 326 44.35 26.30 -26.25
N CYS A 327 45.44 26.46 -25.48
CA CYS A 327 45.56 25.84 -24.16
C CYS A 327 44.46 26.31 -23.20
N TYR A 328 44.12 27.60 -23.21
CA TYR A 328 43.03 28.14 -22.40
C TYR A 328 41.65 27.67 -22.89
N GLU A 329 41.41 27.60 -24.20
CA GLU A 329 40.16 27.07 -24.77
C GLU A 329 39.94 25.59 -24.41
N ASP A 330 40.98 24.77 -24.54
CA ASP A 330 40.93 23.35 -24.19
C ASP A 330 40.73 23.14 -22.68
N PHE A 331 41.30 23.99 -21.84
CA PHE A 331 41.04 23.97 -20.39
C PHE A 331 39.54 24.13 -20.07
N GLY A 332 38.86 25.07 -20.72
CA GLY A 332 37.42 25.28 -20.56
C GLY A 332 36.62 24.05 -20.99
N ASN A 333 37.01 23.44 -22.11
CA ASN A 333 36.38 22.23 -22.65
C ASN A 333 36.57 21.01 -21.72
N ARG A 334 37.79 20.76 -21.21
CA ARG A 334 38.08 19.64 -20.29
C ARG A 334 37.41 19.79 -18.92
N CYS A 335 37.26 21.03 -18.43
CA CYS A 335 36.53 21.29 -17.19
C CYS A 335 35.04 20.97 -17.33
N GLY A 336 34.44 21.20 -18.50
CA GLY A 336 33.06 20.78 -18.79
C GLY A 336 31.98 21.47 -17.92
N ILE A 337 32.31 22.61 -17.31
CA ILE A 337 31.44 23.43 -16.47
C ILE A 337 31.34 24.83 -17.07
N SER A 338 30.13 25.41 -17.08
CA SER A 338 29.86 26.71 -17.71
C SER A 338 30.78 27.84 -17.23
N SER A 339 31.03 27.94 -15.93
CA SER A 339 31.88 28.99 -15.34
C SER A 339 33.32 28.89 -15.86
N TYR A 340 33.89 27.68 -15.90
CA TYR A 340 35.23 27.45 -16.44
C TYR A 340 35.32 27.68 -17.96
N LYS A 341 34.26 27.39 -18.72
CA LYS A 341 34.19 27.71 -20.17
C LYS A 341 34.17 29.22 -20.39
N LYS A 342 33.34 29.96 -19.66
CA LYS A 342 33.26 31.42 -19.74
C LYS A 342 34.61 32.06 -19.38
N PHE A 343 35.23 31.58 -18.30
CA PHE A 343 36.56 31.99 -17.88
C PHE A 343 37.64 31.73 -18.95
N SER A 344 37.65 30.51 -19.51
CA SER A 344 38.55 30.11 -20.61
C SER A 344 38.45 31.05 -21.82
N VAL A 345 37.23 31.43 -22.22
CA VAL A 345 36.99 32.39 -23.30
C VAL A 345 37.48 33.79 -22.93
N MET A 346 37.30 34.25 -21.69
CA MET A 346 37.83 35.54 -21.24
C MET A 346 39.36 35.59 -21.33
N LEU A 347 40.04 34.49 -20.96
CA LEU A 347 41.49 34.37 -21.07
C LEU A 347 41.96 34.38 -22.53
N SER A 348 41.31 33.60 -23.40
CA SER A 348 41.70 33.51 -24.81
C SER A 348 41.48 34.83 -25.57
N GLN A 349 40.44 35.59 -25.21
CA GLN A 349 40.16 36.93 -25.76
C GLN A 349 41.14 37.99 -25.25
N ASN A 350 41.58 37.88 -23.99
CA ASN A 350 42.55 38.81 -23.41
C ASN A 350 43.89 38.81 -24.15
N LEU A 351 44.35 37.63 -24.58
CA LEU A 351 45.56 37.48 -25.38
C LEU A 351 45.47 38.21 -26.73
N GLN A 352 44.28 38.44 -27.27
CA GLN A 352 44.07 39.12 -28.56
C GLN A 352 43.80 40.61 -28.43
N LYS A 353 43.09 41.06 -27.39
CA LYS A 353 42.57 42.44 -27.24
C LYS A 353 43.30 43.28 -26.18
N GLY A 354 44.22 42.69 -25.41
CA GLY A 354 45.00 43.37 -24.37
C GLY A 354 44.38 43.32 -22.96
N SER A 355 45.17 43.71 -21.95
CA SER A 355 44.86 43.58 -20.51
C SER A 355 43.89 44.60 -19.92
N LYS A 356 43.52 45.65 -20.67
CA LYS A 356 42.60 46.69 -20.18
C LYS A 356 41.19 46.09 -19.97
N GLY A 357 40.72 46.09 -18.73
CA GLY A 357 39.37 45.63 -18.34
C GLY A 357 39.22 44.14 -18.00
N LEU A 358 40.23 43.28 -18.25
CA LEU A 358 40.12 41.84 -17.88
C LEU A 358 39.98 41.66 -16.37
N ALA A 359 40.72 42.44 -15.57
CA ALA A 359 40.66 42.37 -14.12
C ALA A 359 39.26 42.72 -13.59
N GLU A 360 38.57 43.68 -14.19
CA GLU A 360 37.20 44.06 -13.83
C GLU A 360 36.19 42.98 -14.23
N LEU A 361 36.34 42.40 -15.43
CA LEU A 361 35.51 41.26 -15.88
C LEU A 361 35.67 40.03 -14.98
N LEU A 362 36.91 39.70 -14.61
CA LEU A 362 37.17 38.60 -13.68
C LEU A 362 36.66 38.90 -12.27
N LYS A 363 36.71 40.16 -11.82
CA LYS A 363 36.16 40.56 -10.52
C LYS A 363 34.64 40.40 -10.47
N SER A 364 33.93 40.85 -11.50
CA SER A 364 32.48 40.64 -11.62
C SER A 364 32.13 39.14 -11.66
N GLU A 365 32.88 38.34 -12.42
CA GLU A 365 32.68 36.89 -12.48
C GLU A 365 32.98 36.21 -11.13
N ALA A 366 33.97 36.68 -10.38
CA ALA A 366 34.31 36.16 -9.05
C ALA A 366 33.19 36.43 -8.03
N GLU A 367 32.58 37.62 -8.08
CA GLU A 367 31.43 38.00 -7.25
C GLU A 367 30.22 37.13 -7.56
N ASP A 368 29.88 36.95 -8.85
CA ASP A 368 28.79 36.07 -9.29
C ASP A 368 29.02 34.61 -8.84
N ALA A 369 30.25 34.11 -9.00
CA ALA A 369 30.62 32.76 -8.58
C ALA A 369 30.60 32.58 -7.06
N PHE A 370 30.93 33.63 -6.30
CA PHE A 370 30.85 33.62 -4.85
C PHE A 370 29.40 33.58 -4.36
N GLU A 371 28.50 34.34 -4.99
CA GLU A 371 27.06 34.26 -4.73
C GLU A 371 26.49 32.88 -5.12
N GLU A 372 26.90 32.29 -6.25
CA GLU A 372 26.52 30.91 -6.59
C GLU A 372 26.99 29.92 -5.51
N ARG A 373 28.24 30.07 -5.01
CA ARG A 373 28.78 29.24 -3.92
C ARG A 373 27.98 29.37 -2.63
N LYS A 374 27.59 30.59 -2.25
CA LYS A 374 26.75 30.85 -1.06
C LYS A 374 25.37 30.19 -1.20
N ASN A 375 24.77 30.30 -2.39
CA ASN A 375 23.50 29.65 -2.71
C ASN A 375 23.61 28.12 -2.69
N LEU A 376 24.72 27.55 -3.20
CA LEU A 376 24.99 26.11 -3.13
C LEU A 376 25.19 25.63 -1.70
N ALA A 377 25.92 26.38 -0.87
CA ALA A 377 26.08 26.08 0.55
C ALA A 377 24.74 26.12 1.30
N ARG A 378 23.88 27.10 1.00
CA ARG A 378 22.53 27.19 1.55
C ARG A 378 21.67 26.00 1.14
N LYS A 379 21.66 25.63 -0.16
CA LYS A 379 20.95 24.45 -0.65
C LYS A 379 21.45 23.17 -0.01
N ALA A 380 22.77 23.00 0.12
CA ALA A 380 23.35 21.85 0.80
C ALA A 380 22.94 21.79 2.28
N GLY A 381 22.83 22.94 2.96
CA GLY A 381 22.28 23.03 4.32
C GLY A 381 20.80 22.66 4.39
N GLU A 382 19.99 23.11 3.44
CA GLU A 382 18.56 22.76 3.34
C GLU A 382 18.36 21.26 3.02
N GLU A 383 19.17 20.70 2.12
CA GLU A 383 19.18 19.26 1.78
C GLU A 383 19.63 18.40 2.97
N ALA A 384 20.64 18.83 3.74
CA ALA A 384 21.08 18.15 4.95
C ALA A 384 19.98 18.11 6.02
N GLY A 385 19.28 19.24 6.23
CA GLY A 385 18.13 19.30 7.13
C GLY A 385 17.01 18.35 6.72
N THR A 386 16.70 18.29 5.43
CA THR A 386 15.63 17.41 4.91
C THR A 386 16.01 15.93 5.00
N LYS A 387 17.29 15.59 4.81
CA LYS A 387 17.79 14.22 4.91
C LYS A 387 17.73 13.68 6.35
N LEU A 388 17.83 14.56 7.35
CA LEU A 388 17.66 14.22 8.76
C LEU A 388 16.19 14.01 9.16
N LEU A 389 15.23 14.58 8.41
CA LEU A 389 13.80 14.41 8.70
C LEU A 389 13.26 13.02 8.30
N ILE A 390 13.86 12.37 7.31
CA ILE A 390 13.39 11.06 6.81
C ILE A 390 13.42 9.98 7.91
N PRO A 391 14.54 9.77 8.64
CA PRO A 391 14.56 8.86 9.80
C PRO A 391 13.53 9.22 10.87
N MET A 392 13.30 10.52 11.09
CA MET A 392 12.37 10.99 12.11
C MET A 392 10.91 10.65 11.76
N PHE A 393 10.52 10.77 10.49
CA PHE A 393 9.19 10.35 10.03
C PHE A 393 8.99 8.83 10.12
N ILE A 394 10.03 8.04 9.80
CA ILE A 394 9.97 6.58 9.93
C ILE A 394 9.77 6.19 11.40
N MET A 395 10.51 6.80 12.33
CA MET A 395 10.31 6.55 13.77
C MET A 395 8.91 6.96 14.22
N LEU A 396 8.39 8.11 13.79
CA LEU A 396 7.04 8.54 14.13
C LEU A 396 5.97 7.57 13.62
N ALA A 397 6.10 7.06 12.40
CA ALA A 397 5.16 6.09 11.83
C ALA A 397 5.17 4.77 12.62
N ILE A 398 6.33 4.29 13.05
CA ILE A 398 6.46 3.09 13.88
C ILE A 398 5.76 3.31 15.23
N VAL A 399 6.00 4.42 15.91
CA VAL A 399 5.35 4.76 17.19
C VAL A 399 3.84 4.87 17.03
N MET A 400 3.36 5.48 15.95
CA MET A 400 1.94 5.58 15.64
C MET A 400 1.32 4.19 15.41
N ALA A 401 1.99 3.30 14.67
CA ALA A 401 1.51 1.92 14.47
C ALA A 401 1.40 1.17 15.80
N ILE A 402 2.38 1.30 16.70
CA ILE A 402 2.35 0.69 18.03
C ILE A 402 1.14 1.18 18.86
N MET A 403 0.73 2.44 18.74
CA MET A 403 -0.43 2.95 19.48
C MET A 403 -1.78 2.62 18.82
N VAL A 404 -1.85 2.68 17.49
CA VAL A 404 -3.09 2.52 16.73
C VAL A 404 -3.50 1.06 16.61
N VAL A 405 -2.56 0.14 16.41
CA VAL A 405 -2.87 -1.28 16.20
C VAL A 405 -3.60 -1.91 17.41
N PRO A 406 -3.17 -1.71 18.67
CA PRO A 406 -3.91 -2.21 19.83
C PRO A 406 -5.28 -1.55 20.00
N ALA A 407 -5.41 -0.26 19.64
CA ALA A 407 -6.69 0.45 19.73
C ALA A 407 -7.73 -0.12 18.76
N PHE A 408 -7.32 -0.49 17.53
CA PHE A 408 -8.23 -1.14 16.58
C PHE A 408 -8.60 -2.57 17.01
N PHE A 409 -7.65 -3.35 17.55
CA PHE A 409 -7.98 -4.68 18.09
C PHE A 409 -8.86 -4.63 19.35
N SER A 410 -8.78 -3.55 20.14
CA SER A 410 -9.64 -3.34 21.31
C SER A 410 -11.05 -2.87 20.98
N ILE A 411 -11.34 -2.49 19.73
CA ILE A 411 -12.68 -2.06 19.28
C ILE A 411 -13.45 -3.25 18.66
N GLN A 412 -12.79 -4.39 18.42
CA GLN A 412 -13.38 -5.61 17.88
C GLN A 412 -13.66 -6.71 18.92
N ILE A 413 -13.58 -6.36 20.21
CA ILE A 413 -14.05 -7.16 21.35
C ILE A 413 -15.10 -6.31 22.05
#